data_AF-G3CJM5-F1
#
_entry.id   AF-G3CJM5-F1
#
_cell.length_a   1.000
_cell.length_b   1.000
_cell.length_c   1.000
_cell.angle_alpha   90.00
_cell.angle_beta   90.00
_cell.angle_gamma   90.00
#
_symmetry.space_group_name_H-M   'P 1'
#
loop_
_entity.id
_entity.type
_entity.pdbx_description
1 polymer ?
#
loop_
_entity_poly.entity_id
_entity_poly.type
_entity_poly.pdbx_seq_one_letter_code
_entity_poly.pdbx_strand_id
1 'polypeptide(L)'
;RYYKQPPAENMLQLTWDDDAASKAVELANTCVFGHDGAKDSDDKPMGQNIALKMSSTQSDVNKSYDEWMTGMVKDWFDEVKDYSFGSGFSSGTGHYTQIVWANTSKVGCGYSYYKEGTWYAGYLVCNYKPPGNWYGQDPYIQGNVNCEKHNLGRSKNYNNLCVTKRKKKNNKSGSTQRTNFQEK
;
A
#
# COMPACT_ATOMS: atom_id res chain seq x y z
N ARG A 1 -8.16 -13.42 17.91
CA ARG A 1 -8.46 -11.97 17.89
C ARG A 1 -7.28 -11.29 18.60
N TYR A 2 -6.63 -10.29 18.00
CA TYR A 2 -5.52 -9.58 18.65
C TYR A 2 -6.11 -8.53 19.59
N TYR A 3 -6.17 -8.84 20.89
CA TYR A 3 -6.89 -8.03 21.89
C TYR A 3 -6.32 -6.61 22.08
N LYS A 4 -5.09 -6.37 21.62
CA LYS A 4 -4.41 -5.06 21.64
C LYS A 4 -4.79 -4.14 20.48
N GLN A 5 -5.63 -4.59 19.55
CA GLN A 5 -6.00 -3.87 18.34
C GLN A 5 -7.50 -3.55 18.36
N PRO A 6 -7.88 -2.31 18.74
CA PRO A 6 -9.28 -1.93 18.77
C PRO A 6 -9.86 -1.79 17.35
N PRO A 7 -11.19 -1.78 17.20
CA PRO A 7 -11.82 -1.50 15.90
C PRO A 7 -11.47 -0.10 15.36
N ALA A 8 -11.51 0.06 14.04
CA ALA A 8 -11.23 1.31 13.35
C ALA A 8 -12.52 1.99 12.87
N GLU A 9 -12.66 3.30 13.11
CA GLU A 9 -13.78 4.09 12.61
C GLU A 9 -13.69 4.36 11.10
N ASN A 10 -12.48 4.51 10.57
CA ASN A 10 -12.21 5.18 9.30
C ASN A 10 -11.36 4.38 8.29
N MET A 11 -11.13 3.09 8.53
CA MET A 11 -10.23 2.26 7.72
C MET A 11 -10.64 2.21 6.25
N LEU A 12 -9.85 2.78 5.34
CA LEU A 12 -10.09 2.67 3.90
C LEU A 12 -9.83 1.25 3.40
N GLN A 13 -10.62 0.80 2.43
CA GLN A 13 -10.26 -0.37 1.65
C GLN A 13 -9.06 -0.05 0.75
N LEU A 14 -8.12 -1.00 0.66
CA LEU A 14 -7.05 -0.93 -0.33
C LEU A 14 -7.59 -1.30 -1.71
N THR A 15 -7.04 -0.66 -2.73
CA THR A 15 -7.22 -1.02 -4.14
C THR A 15 -5.87 -1.02 -4.84
N TRP A 16 -5.74 -1.81 -5.90
CA TRP A 16 -4.50 -1.86 -6.67
C TRP A 16 -4.17 -0.51 -7.35
N ASP A 17 -2.88 -0.22 -7.50
CA ASP A 17 -2.34 0.96 -8.18
C ASP A 17 -1.13 0.56 -9.03
N ASP A 18 -1.25 0.70 -10.36
CA ASP A 18 -0.22 0.24 -11.30
C ASP A 18 1.06 1.09 -11.23
N ASP A 19 0.95 2.38 -10.90
CA ASP A 19 2.10 3.28 -10.72
C ASP A 19 2.93 2.85 -9.50
N ALA A 20 2.26 2.57 -8.36
CA ALA A 20 2.92 1.99 -7.19
C ALA A 20 3.59 0.65 -7.48
N ALA A 21 2.93 -0.22 -8.26
CA ALA A 21 3.46 -1.53 -8.64
C ALA A 21 4.68 -1.43 -9.57
N SER A 22 4.63 -0.53 -10.56
CA SER A 22 5.76 -0.25 -11.46
C SER A 22 7.00 0.16 -10.66
N LYS A 23 6.84 1.09 -9.72
CA LYS A 23 7.93 1.53 -8.83
C LYS A 23 8.45 0.41 -7.94
N ALA A 24 7.56 -0.46 -7.46
CA ALA A 24 7.97 -1.61 -6.64
C ALA A 24 8.79 -2.63 -7.45
N VAL A 25 8.43 -2.87 -8.72
CA VAL A 25 9.20 -3.73 -9.64
C VAL A 25 10.56 -3.11 -9.98
N GLU A 26 10.63 -1.78 -10.19
CA GLU A 26 11.88 -1.06 -10.41
C GLU A 26 12.88 -1.33 -9.27
N LEU A 27 12.44 -1.18 -8.01
CA LEU A 27 13.28 -1.49 -6.84
C LEU A 27 13.61 -2.98 -6.74
N ALA A 28 12.62 -3.87 -6.87
CA ALA A 28 12.85 -5.31 -6.73
C ALA A 28 13.91 -5.82 -7.72
N ASN A 29 13.90 -5.29 -8.95
CA ASN A 29 14.85 -5.65 -10.01
C ASN A 29 16.28 -5.17 -9.76
N THR A 30 16.51 -4.22 -8.85
CA THR A 30 17.88 -3.83 -8.46
C THR A 30 18.62 -4.97 -7.76
N CYS A 31 17.88 -5.94 -7.19
CA CYS A 31 18.45 -7.01 -6.38
C CYS A 31 19.24 -6.52 -5.16
N VAL A 32 19.03 -5.26 -4.75
CA VAL A 32 19.64 -4.66 -3.55
C VAL A 32 18.55 -4.50 -2.50
N PHE A 33 18.64 -5.29 -1.43
CA PHE A 33 17.66 -5.23 -0.35
C PHE A 33 17.78 -3.91 0.43
N GLY A 34 16.71 -3.12 0.41
CA GLY A 34 16.65 -1.84 1.10
C GLY A 34 15.55 -0.94 0.58
N HIS A 35 15.15 0.04 1.39
CA HIS A 35 14.17 1.04 0.99
C HIS A 35 14.76 2.07 0.02
N ASP A 36 13.99 2.51 -0.97
CA ASP A 36 14.42 3.47 -2.00
C ASP A 36 13.78 4.87 -1.90
N GLY A 37 12.83 5.05 -0.97
CA GLY A 37 12.09 6.30 -0.85
C GLY A 37 11.18 6.57 -2.06
N ALA A 38 10.57 5.51 -2.62
CA ALA A 38 9.69 5.57 -3.78
C ALA A 38 8.69 6.74 -3.75
N LYS A 39 8.52 7.36 -4.91
CA LYS A 39 7.55 8.43 -5.15
C LYS A 39 6.66 8.10 -6.33
N ASP A 40 5.44 8.61 -6.28
CA ASP A 40 4.48 8.47 -7.37
C ASP A 40 4.80 9.38 -8.55
N SER A 41 4.05 9.20 -9.63
CA SER A 41 4.14 10.02 -10.85
C SER A 41 3.93 11.53 -10.64
N ASP A 42 3.37 11.96 -9.50
CA ASP A 42 3.24 13.36 -9.10
C ASP A 42 4.37 13.81 -8.13
N ASP A 43 5.45 13.03 -7.99
CA ASP A 43 6.55 13.24 -7.03
C ASP A 43 6.11 13.20 -5.54
N LYS A 44 4.98 12.55 -5.22
CA LYS A 44 4.54 12.38 -3.83
C LYS A 44 5.15 11.12 -3.23
N PRO A 45 5.61 11.16 -1.97
CA PRO A 45 6.17 9.97 -1.32
C PRO A 45 5.15 8.84 -1.21
N MET A 46 5.62 7.61 -1.32
CA MET A 46 4.87 6.39 -1.02
C MET A 46 5.36 5.76 0.29
N GLY A 47 4.49 5.02 0.96
CA GLY A 47 4.92 4.09 2.01
C GLY A 47 5.51 2.83 1.37
N GLN A 48 6.29 2.05 2.10
CA GLN A 48 6.93 0.86 1.54
C GLN A 48 7.12 -0.23 2.59
N ASN A 49 6.74 -1.46 2.23
CA ASN A 49 7.14 -2.68 2.92
C ASN A 49 8.02 -3.52 2.00
N ILE A 50 9.07 -4.11 2.55
CA ILE A 50 10.00 -4.97 1.82
C ILE A 50 10.23 -6.30 2.55
N ALA A 51 10.44 -7.38 1.80
CA ALA A 51 10.72 -8.70 2.34
C ALA A 51 11.70 -9.47 1.46
N LEU A 52 12.60 -10.22 2.10
CA LEU A 52 13.56 -11.10 1.44
C LEU A 52 13.41 -12.52 1.97
N LYS A 53 13.35 -13.50 1.07
CA LYS A 53 13.53 -14.92 1.41
C LYS A 53 14.60 -15.52 0.53
N MET A 54 15.34 -16.48 1.07
CA MET A 54 16.43 -17.15 0.35
C MET A 54 16.30 -18.66 0.44
N SER A 55 16.80 -19.35 -0.57
CA SER A 55 16.89 -20.80 -0.64
C SER A 55 18.18 -21.23 -1.33
N SER A 56 18.73 -22.38 -0.92
CA SER A 56 19.86 -23.01 -1.62
C SER A 56 19.42 -23.74 -2.90
N THR A 57 18.12 -23.98 -3.04
CA THR A 57 17.53 -24.70 -4.17
C THR A 57 16.98 -23.70 -5.18
N GLN A 58 17.42 -23.85 -6.43
CA GLN A 58 16.91 -23.05 -7.54
C GLN A 58 15.43 -23.37 -7.81
N SER A 59 14.65 -22.31 -8.01
CA SER A 59 13.28 -22.34 -8.53
C SER A 59 13.17 -21.40 -9.73
N ASP A 60 11.94 -21.07 -10.13
CA ASP A 60 11.64 -19.98 -11.05
C ASP A 60 10.86 -18.86 -10.35
N VAL A 61 10.75 -17.72 -11.01
CA VAL A 61 10.12 -16.52 -10.43
C VAL A 61 8.65 -16.75 -10.06
N ASN A 62 7.89 -17.49 -10.87
CA ASN A 62 6.46 -17.71 -10.62
C ASN A 62 6.27 -18.69 -9.46
N LYS A 63 6.99 -19.81 -9.45
CA LYS A 63 6.91 -20.78 -8.35
C LYS A 63 7.37 -20.18 -7.02
N SER A 64 8.50 -19.48 -7.02
CA SER A 64 8.99 -18.84 -5.80
C SER A 64 8.02 -17.77 -5.28
N TYR A 65 7.41 -16.99 -6.17
CA TYR A 65 6.36 -16.03 -5.78
C TYR A 65 5.17 -16.73 -5.13
N ASP A 66 4.60 -17.75 -5.79
CA ASP A 66 3.43 -18.49 -5.29
C ASP A 66 3.71 -19.15 -3.93
N GLU A 67 4.91 -19.68 -3.74
CA GLU A 67 5.33 -20.31 -2.49
C GLU A 67 5.61 -19.32 -1.36
N TRP A 68 6.23 -18.16 -1.66
CA TRP A 68 6.84 -17.30 -0.64
C TRP A 68 6.03 -16.08 -0.28
N MET A 69 5.27 -15.51 -1.23
CA MET A 69 4.58 -14.21 -1.07
C MET A 69 3.66 -14.21 0.14
N THR A 70 2.82 -15.24 0.31
CA THR A 70 1.90 -15.32 1.46
C THR A 70 2.65 -15.30 2.78
N GLY A 71 3.79 -15.99 2.86
CA GLY A 71 4.64 -16.00 4.05
C GLY A 71 5.26 -14.62 4.31
N MET A 72 5.80 -13.96 3.30
CA MET A 72 6.39 -12.62 3.42
C MET A 72 5.37 -11.57 3.91
N VAL A 73 4.17 -11.56 3.33
CA VAL A 73 3.09 -10.65 3.77
C VAL A 73 2.60 -11.00 5.17
N LYS A 74 2.57 -12.29 5.51
CA LYS A 74 2.23 -12.75 6.86
C LYS A 74 3.27 -12.28 7.87
N ASP A 75 4.55 -12.32 7.54
CA ASP A 75 5.64 -11.87 8.44
C ASP A 75 5.48 -10.38 8.75
N TRP A 76 5.16 -9.55 7.75
CA TRP A 76 4.79 -8.14 7.98
C TRP A 76 3.58 -7.97 8.90
N PHE A 77 2.53 -8.76 8.70
CA PHE A 77 1.32 -8.66 9.52
C PHE A 77 1.55 -9.18 10.95
N ASP A 78 2.39 -10.18 11.13
CA ASP A 78 2.65 -10.85 12.41
C ASP A 78 3.32 -9.94 13.44
N GLU A 79 3.91 -8.81 13.03
CA GLU A 79 4.39 -7.76 13.95
C GLU A 79 3.26 -7.19 14.85
N VAL A 80 1.99 -7.45 14.50
CA VAL A 80 0.82 -7.20 15.38
C VAL A 80 0.96 -7.84 16.78
N LYS A 81 1.77 -8.89 16.91
CA LYS A 81 2.04 -9.56 18.19
C LYS A 81 2.80 -8.65 19.16
N ASP A 82 3.67 -7.80 18.60
CA ASP A 82 4.54 -6.89 19.33
C ASP A 82 3.95 -5.47 19.38
N TYR A 83 3.09 -5.12 18.43
CA TYR A 83 2.41 -3.83 18.40
C TYR A 83 1.26 -3.71 19.41
N SER A 84 1.21 -2.58 20.11
CA SER A 84 0.05 -2.16 20.90
C SER A 84 -0.51 -0.86 20.30
N PHE A 85 -1.83 -0.77 20.12
CA PHE A 85 -2.42 0.47 19.61
C PHE A 85 -2.04 1.67 20.50
N GLY A 86 -1.64 2.79 19.89
CA GLY A 86 -1.11 3.95 20.64
C GLY A 86 0.39 3.94 20.89
N SER A 87 1.10 2.83 20.63
CA SER A 87 2.55 2.75 20.91
C SER A 87 3.45 3.53 19.96
N GLY A 88 2.87 4.08 18.88
CA GLY A 88 3.60 4.82 17.85
C GLY A 88 4.40 3.92 16.90
N PHE A 89 5.18 4.55 16.02
CA PHE A 89 6.02 3.84 15.06
C PHE A 89 7.25 3.23 15.74
N SER A 90 7.57 1.99 15.36
CA SER A 90 8.84 1.34 15.66
C SER A 90 9.32 0.56 14.43
N SER A 91 10.63 0.37 14.28
CA SER A 91 11.19 -0.40 13.16
C SER A 91 10.77 -1.88 13.16
N GLY A 92 10.35 -2.43 14.31
CA GLY A 92 9.88 -3.81 14.43
C GLY A 92 8.37 -3.99 14.25
N THR A 93 7.61 -2.90 14.09
CA THR A 93 6.15 -2.94 13.92
C THR A 93 5.66 -2.11 12.73
N GLY A 94 6.59 -1.51 11.99
CA GLY A 94 6.34 -0.57 10.91
C GLY A 94 5.63 -1.21 9.72
N HIS A 95 5.90 -2.49 9.43
CA HIS A 95 5.25 -3.17 8.32
C HIS A 95 3.77 -3.42 8.64
N TYR A 96 3.48 -3.88 9.86
CA TYR A 96 2.10 -4.04 10.32
C TYR A 96 1.35 -2.71 10.32
N THR A 97 1.92 -1.66 10.92
CA THR A 97 1.22 -0.37 11.02
C THR A 97 0.97 0.26 9.64
N GLN A 98 1.84 0.04 8.66
CA GLN A 98 1.59 0.44 7.27
C GLN A 98 0.42 -0.35 6.64
N ILE A 99 0.33 -1.66 6.87
CA ILE A 99 -0.76 -2.50 6.36
C ILE A 99 -2.11 -2.00 6.89
N VAL A 100 -2.17 -1.62 8.18
CA VAL A 100 -3.40 -1.15 8.83
C VAL A 100 -3.51 0.38 8.88
N TRP A 101 -2.83 1.10 7.98
CA TRP A 101 -2.91 2.56 7.98
C TRP A 101 -4.19 3.05 7.29
N ALA A 102 -5.13 3.62 8.05
CA ALA A 102 -6.48 3.93 7.59
C ALA A 102 -6.56 4.88 6.40
N ASN A 103 -5.61 5.80 6.26
CA ASN A 103 -5.59 6.74 5.13
C ASN A 103 -4.96 6.15 3.87
N THR A 104 -4.23 5.04 3.99
CA THR A 104 -3.68 4.32 2.83
C THR A 104 -4.83 3.63 2.10
N SER A 105 -4.98 3.91 0.80
CA SER A 105 -6.09 3.38 -0.01
C SER A 105 -5.64 2.67 -1.27
N LYS A 106 -4.34 2.74 -1.56
CA LYS A 106 -3.70 2.19 -2.75
C LYS A 106 -2.48 1.38 -2.35
N VAL A 107 -2.30 0.26 -3.04
CA VAL A 107 -1.11 -0.59 -2.92
C VAL A 107 -0.72 -1.11 -4.30
N GLY A 108 0.58 -1.19 -4.56
CA GLY A 108 1.13 -1.86 -5.72
C GLY A 108 2.42 -2.57 -5.33
N CYS A 109 2.62 -3.78 -5.81
CA CYS A 109 3.75 -4.62 -5.41
C CYS A 109 4.55 -5.11 -6.62
N GLY A 110 5.83 -5.38 -6.38
CA GLY A 110 6.77 -5.96 -7.33
C GLY A 110 7.57 -7.07 -6.67
N TYR A 111 7.94 -8.08 -7.45
CA TYR A 111 8.70 -9.23 -6.98
C TYR A 111 9.78 -9.60 -7.99
N SER A 112 10.98 -9.89 -7.48
CA SER A 112 12.09 -10.37 -8.27
C SER A 112 12.69 -11.61 -7.63
N TYR A 113 13.08 -12.57 -8.46
CA TYR A 113 13.80 -13.77 -8.04
C TYR A 113 15.14 -13.84 -8.75
N TYR A 114 16.24 -13.87 -7.99
CA TYR A 114 17.58 -13.75 -8.53
C TYR A 114 18.57 -14.63 -7.75
N LYS A 115 19.74 -14.85 -8.36
CA LYS A 115 20.85 -15.54 -7.71
C LYS A 115 21.69 -14.54 -6.93
N GLU A 116 21.94 -14.83 -5.65
CA GLU A 116 22.78 -14.02 -4.77
C GLU A 116 23.89 -14.92 -4.20
N GLY A 117 25.09 -14.83 -4.78
CA GLY A 117 26.19 -15.74 -4.49
C GLY A 117 25.82 -17.19 -4.81
N THR A 118 25.79 -18.05 -3.79
CA THR A 118 25.38 -19.46 -3.91
C THR A 118 23.90 -19.69 -3.59
N TRP A 119 23.17 -18.64 -3.21
CA TRP A 119 21.76 -18.69 -2.82
C TRP A 119 20.88 -18.13 -3.92
N TYR A 120 19.58 -18.38 -3.81
CA TYR A 120 18.55 -17.78 -4.63
C TYR A 120 17.59 -16.99 -3.76
N ALA A 121 17.43 -15.71 -4.06
CA ALA A 121 16.69 -14.75 -3.28
C ALA A 121 15.40 -14.34 -4.00
N GLY A 122 14.33 -14.22 -3.23
CA GLY A 122 13.06 -13.64 -3.62
C GLY A 122 12.87 -12.35 -2.87
N TYR A 123 12.68 -11.26 -3.60
CA TYR A 123 12.58 -9.91 -3.06
C TYR A 123 11.21 -9.33 -3.39
N LEU A 124 10.36 -9.18 -2.37
CA LEU A 124 9.03 -8.57 -2.47
C LEU A 124 9.08 -7.12 -1.99
N VAL A 125 8.56 -6.21 -2.80
CA VAL A 125 8.38 -4.80 -2.47
C VAL A 125 6.90 -4.47 -2.65
N CYS A 126 6.30 -3.79 -1.68
CA CYS A 126 4.95 -3.22 -1.81
C CYS A 126 4.97 -1.74 -1.44
N ASN A 127 4.51 -0.90 -2.36
CA ASN A 127 4.38 0.53 -2.18
C ASN A 127 2.93 0.92 -1.87
N TYR A 128 2.75 1.93 -1.02
CA TYR A 128 1.46 2.33 -0.44
C TYR A 128 1.17 3.82 -0.68
N LYS A 129 -0.03 4.15 -1.16
CA LYS A 129 -0.45 5.55 -1.40
C LYS A 129 -1.76 5.90 -0.67
N PRO A 130 -1.82 7.06 0.02
CA PRO A 130 -0.68 7.82 0.57
C PRO A 130 0.16 6.98 1.57
N PRO A 131 1.36 7.45 1.97
CA PRO A 131 2.19 6.76 2.95
C PRO A 131 1.55 6.74 4.33
N GLY A 132 1.83 5.67 5.08
CA GLY A 132 1.51 5.57 6.50
C GLY A 132 2.68 5.93 7.40
N ASN A 133 2.61 5.45 8.65
CA ASN A 133 3.68 5.55 9.64
C ASN A 133 4.14 6.97 9.96
N TRP A 134 3.21 7.93 9.95
CA TRP A 134 3.50 9.31 10.34
C TRP A 134 3.86 9.39 11.82
N TYR A 135 4.97 10.08 12.12
CA TYR A 135 5.45 10.26 13.48
C TYR A 135 4.37 10.89 14.38
N GLY A 136 4.14 10.28 15.55
CA GLY A 136 3.16 10.74 16.52
C GLY A 136 1.69 10.49 16.13
N GLN A 137 1.42 9.71 15.08
CA GLN A 137 0.07 9.34 14.66
C GLN A 137 -0.20 7.85 14.85
N ASP A 138 -1.44 7.54 15.21
CA ASP A 138 -1.93 6.17 15.22
C ASP A 138 -2.31 5.69 13.80
N PRO A 139 -2.26 4.38 13.53
CA PRO A 139 -2.60 3.86 12.21
C PRO A 139 -4.04 4.13 11.79
N TYR A 140 -4.96 4.28 12.75
CA TYR A 140 -6.38 4.52 12.48
C TYR A 140 -7.05 5.17 13.69
N ILE A 141 -8.25 5.70 13.49
CA ILE A 141 -9.06 6.26 14.57
C ILE A 141 -9.78 5.10 15.25
N GLN A 142 -9.55 4.92 16.55
CA GLN A 142 -10.21 3.89 17.34
C GLN A 142 -11.71 4.16 17.46
N GLY A 143 -12.53 3.14 17.20
CA GLY A 143 -13.97 3.16 17.43
C GLY A 143 -14.73 2.23 16.48
N ASN A 144 -16.04 2.15 16.67
CA ASN A 144 -16.91 1.41 15.74
C ASN A 144 -16.92 2.09 14.38
N VAL A 145 -17.02 1.29 13.31
CA VAL A 145 -16.92 1.80 11.93
C VAL A 145 -17.92 2.94 11.70
N ASN A 146 -17.39 4.11 11.36
CA ASN A 146 -18.14 5.34 11.17
C ASN A 146 -17.54 6.16 10.02
N CYS A 147 -17.59 5.59 8.82
CA CYS A 147 -17.05 6.22 7.62
C CYS A 147 -17.64 7.62 7.38
N GLU A 148 -18.92 7.83 7.67
CA GLU A 148 -19.61 9.08 7.39
C GLU A 148 -19.09 10.26 8.22
N LYS A 149 -18.79 10.04 9.51
CA LYS A 149 -18.14 11.02 10.40
C LYS A 149 -16.82 11.54 9.83
N HIS A 150 -16.12 10.72 9.05
CA HIS A 150 -14.84 11.04 8.42
C HIS A 150 -14.97 11.43 6.95
N ASN A 151 -16.19 11.78 6.51
CA ASN A 151 -16.51 12.12 5.11
C ASN A 151 -16.17 11.01 4.09
N LEU A 152 -16.21 9.76 4.52
CA LEU A 152 -16.02 8.57 3.69
C LEU A 152 -17.36 7.88 3.41
N GLY A 153 -17.39 7.01 2.39
CA GLY A 153 -18.50 6.09 2.14
C GLY A 153 -18.22 4.72 2.75
N ARG A 154 -19.24 3.87 2.88
CA ARG A 154 -19.07 2.47 3.27
C ARG A 154 -18.62 1.64 2.05
N SER A 155 -17.66 0.75 2.23
CA SER A 155 -17.34 -0.24 1.19
C SER A 155 -18.52 -1.19 0.99
N LYS A 156 -18.78 -1.53 -0.27
CA LYS A 156 -19.79 -2.54 -0.64
C LYS A 156 -19.26 -3.97 -0.56
N ASN A 157 -17.94 -4.13 -0.59
CA ASN A 157 -17.27 -5.44 -0.63
C ASN A 157 -16.78 -5.86 0.75
N TYR A 158 -16.51 -4.88 1.62
CA TYR A 158 -15.92 -5.12 2.94
C TYR A 158 -16.69 -4.34 3.99
N ASN A 159 -17.57 -5.02 4.72
CA ASN A 159 -18.51 -4.41 5.66
C ASN A 159 -17.85 -3.57 6.75
N ASN A 160 -16.57 -3.76 7.06
CA ASN A 160 -15.87 -3.00 8.10
C ASN A 160 -14.92 -1.92 7.55
N LEU A 161 -14.95 -1.68 6.23
CA LEU A 161 -14.07 -0.72 5.57
C LEU A 161 -14.84 0.45 4.94
N CYS A 162 -14.10 1.50 4.67
CA CYS A 162 -14.53 2.74 4.07
C CYS A 162 -14.01 2.88 2.64
N VAL A 163 -14.58 3.82 1.90
CA VAL A 163 -14.12 4.26 0.57
C VAL A 163 -14.11 5.77 0.49
N THR A 164 -13.22 6.34 -0.32
CA THR A 164 -13.25 7.78 -0.62
C THR A 164 -14.54 8.12 -1.37
N LYS A 165 -15.25 9.17 -0.95
CA LYS A 165 -16.39 9.68 -1.71
C LYS A 165 -15.90 10.24 -3.05
N ARG A 166 -16.53 9.86 -4.15
CA ARG A 166 -16.24 10.44 -5.47
C ARG A 166 -16.54 11.94 -5.41
N LYS A 167 -15.58 12.78 -5.78
CA LYS A 167 -15.86 14.21 -6.04
C LYS A 167 -16.90 14.28 -7.16
N LYS A 168 -18.03 14.95 -6.94
CA LYS A 168 -19.00 15.23 -8.02
C LYS A 168 -18.23 16.01 -9.10
N LYS A 169 -18.17 15.49 -10.33
CA LYS A 169 -17.66 16.25 -11.47
C LYS A 169 -18.61 17.44 -11.67
N ASN A 170 -18.12 18.66 -11.42
CA ASN A 170 -18.83 19.86 -11.85
C ASN A 170 -18.72 19.92 -13.37
N ASN A 171 -19.77 19.50 -14.08
CA ASN A 171 -19.93 19.79 -15.50
C ASN A 171 -20.20 21.31 -15.65
N LYS A 172 -19.14 22.12 -15.67
CA LYS A 172 -19.23 23.43 -16.32
C LYS A 172 -19.14 23.18 -17.82
N SER A 173 -20.31 23.15 -18.46
CA SER A 173 -20.47 23.33 -19.90
C SER A 173 -19.75 24.61 -20.32
N GLY A 174 -18.59 24.46 -20.97
CA GLY A 174 -17.96 25.54 -21.71
C GLY A 174 -18.61 25.59 -23.09
N SER A 175 -19.39 26.63 -23.35
CA SER A 175 -19.94 26.94 -24.66
C SER A 175 -18.81 27.35 -25.60
N THR A 176 -18.35 26.43 -26.46
CA THR A 176 -17.49 26.80 -27.59
C THR A 176 -18.35 27.53 -28.63
N GLN A 177 -18.25 28.85 -28.68
CA GLN A 177 -18.73 29.62 -29.82
C GLN A 177 -17.91 29.22 -31.05
N ARG A 178 -18.61 28.74 -32.10
CA ARG A 178 -18.05 28.56 -33.44
C ARG A 178 -17.82 29.95 -34.04
N THR A 179 -16.57 30.32 -34.28
CA THR A 179 -16.25 31.40 -35.23
C THR A 179 -15.90 30.77 -36.57
N ASN A 180 -16.79 30.97 -37.55
CA ASN A 180 -16.52 30.71 -38.96
C ASN A 180 -15.44 31.68 -39.44
N PHE A 181 -14.34 31.17 -39.98
CA PHE A 181 -13.44 31.94 -40.83
C PHE A 181 -13.76 31.60 -42.28
N GLN A 182 -14.21 32.61 -43.04
CA GLN A 182 -14.30 32.60 -44.49
C GLN A 182 -12.94 33.00 -45.09
N GLU A 183 -12.59 32.36 -46.20
CA GLU A 183 -11.43 32.66 -47.04
C GLU A 183 -11.40 34.11 -47.53
N LYS A 184 -10.19 34.69 -47.52
CA LYS A 184 -9.64 35.52 -48.58
C LYS A 184 -8.13 35.28 -48.67
#